data_AF-A0A7S2KEZ7-F1
#
_entry.id   AF-A0A7S2KEZ7-F1
#
_cell.length_a   1.000
_cell.length_b   1.000
_cell.length_c   1.000
_cell.angle_alpha   90.00
_cell.angle_beta   90.00
_cell.angle_gamma   90.00
#
_symmetry.space_group_name_H-M   'P 1'
#
loop_
_entity.id
_entity.type
_entity.pdbx_description
1 polymer ?
#
loop_
_entity_poly.entity_id
_entity_poly.type
_entity_poly.pdbx_seq_one_letter_code
_entity_poly.pdbx_strand_id
1 'polypeptide(L)'
;AKLAPGGSALEPVLRGLHEGPFQGEVQDFVAQRAPAFLAVCPDGSQPLAWTQYHHEFREMFEGQVGHILDSLELTKEQFIEFCVWLRAHAEIWDEDTEGIYPFLQVITASEDYEEFLRVMFAEAQQQQGQQQAEASIPQ
;
A
#
# COMPACT_ATOMS: atom_id res chain seq x y z
N ALA A 1 -1.71 12.33 -28.43
CA ALA A 1 -3.16 12.37 -28.19
C ALA A 1 -3.37 12.78 -26.73
N LYS A 2 -4.30 13.70 -26.45
CA LYS A 2 -4.59 14.14 -25.08
C LYS A 2 -5.53 13.09 -24.47
N LEU A 3 -5.00 12.25 -23.58
CA LEU A 3 -5.77 11.20 -22.93
C LEU A 3 -6.81 11.87 -22.02
N ALA A 4 -8.09 11.62 -22.26
CA ALA A 4 -9.10 11.94 -21.26
C ALA A 4 -8.86 10.98 -20.06
N PRO A 5 -8.83 11.45 -18.81
CA PRO A 5 -8.12 10.74 -17.74
C PRO A 5 -8.87 9.54 -17.14
N GLY A 6 -10.11 9.28 -17.57
CA GLY A 6 -11.06 8.49 -16.78
C GLY A 6 -11.66 7.26 -17.44
N GLY A 7 -11.05 6.66 -18.47
CA GLY A 7 -11.60 5.40 -18.98
C GLY A 7 -11.01 4.89 -20.29
N SER A 8 -9.84 4.26 -20.21
CA SER A 8 -9.44 3.06 -21.00
C SER A 8 -7.92 2.83 -20.94
N ALA A 9 -7.13 3.90 -20.84
CA ALA A 9 -5.66 3.79 -20.89
C ALA A 9 -5.01 3.47 -19.54
N LEU A 10 -5.73 3.64 -18.44
CA LEU A 10 -5.19 3.59 -17.07
C LEU A 10 -5.76 2.44 -16.23
N GLU A 11 -6.84 1.81 -16.72
CA GLU A 11 -7.34 0.54 -16.23
C GLU A 11 -6.23 -0.55 -16.25
N PRO A 12 -5.33 -0.61 -17.25
CA PRO A 12 -4.18 -1.52 -17.21
C PRO A 12 -3.19 -1.24 -16.06
N VAL A 13 -3.06 0.00 -15.58
CA VAL A 13 -2.19 0.35 -14.44
C VAL A 13 -2.80 -0.17 -13.15
N LEU A 14 -4.07 0.15 -12.90
CA LEU A 14 -4.81 -0.37 -11.74
C LEU A 14 -4.87 -1.89 -11.74
N ARG A 15 -5.06 -2.48 -12.93
CA ARG A 15 -5.02 -3.93 -13.13
C ARG A 15 -3.64 -4.51 -12.86
N GLY A 16 -2.56 -3.90 -13.37
CA GLY A 16 -1.20 -4.38 -13.13
C GLY A 16 -0.80 -4.37 -11.65
N LEU A 17 -1.39 -3.47 -10.86
CA LEU A 17 -1.20 -3.39 -9.42
C LEU A 17 -2.08 -4.39 -8.64
N HIS A 18 -3.30 -4.68 -9.13
CA HIS A 18 -4.22 -5.65 -8.50
C HIS A 18 -3.96 -7.11 -8.89
N GLU A 19 -3.73 -7.39 -10.16
CA GLU A 19 -3.63 -8.76 -10.70
C GLU A 19 -2.19 -9.32 -10.64
N GLY A 20 -1.22 -8.50 -10.23
CA GLY A 20 0.18 -8.88 -10.13
C GLY A 20 0.55 -9.60 -8.82
N PRO A 21 1.77 -10.17 -8.73
CA PRO A 21 2.31 -10.73 -7.48
C PRO A 21 2.46 -9.67 -6.37
N PHE A 22 2.43 -8.39 -6.74
CA PHE A 22 2.66 -7.25 -5.86
C PHE A 22 1.73 -7.19 -4.65
N GLN A 23 0.44 -7.52 -4.81
CA GLN A 23 -0.47 -7.52 -3.66
C GLN A 23 -0.04 -8.58 -2.62
N GLY A 24 0.42 -9.75 -3.09
CA GLY A 24 0.98 -10.79 -2.23
C GLY A 24 2.28 -10.35 -1.58
N GLU A 25 3.17 -9.70 -2.33
CA GLU A 25 4.43 -9.15 -1.79
C GLU A 25 4.20 -8.09 -0.71
N VAL A 26 3.23 -7.19 -0.92
CA VAL A 26 2.81 -6.21 0.08
C VAL A 26 2.25 -6.89 1.32
N GLN A 27 1.34 -7.86 1.15
CA GLN A 27 0.77 -8.61 2.29
C GLN A 27 1.86 -9.34 3.07
N ASP A 28 2.76 -10.04 2.39
CA ASP A 28 3.88 -10.76 3.00
C ASP A 28 4.83 -9.81 3.73
N PHE A 29 5.15 -8.66 3.11
CA PHE A 29 5.99 -7.64 3.71
C PHE A 29 5.39 -7.12 5.03
N VAL A 30 4.12 -6.69 4.98
CA VAL A 30 3.42 -6.16 6.16
C VAL A 30 3.32 -7.26 7.21
N ALA A 31 2.93 -8.48 6.84
CA ALA A 31 2.76 -9.58 7.77
C ALA A 31 4.07 -9.94 8.50
N GLN A 32 5.20 -9.96 7.80
CA GLN A 32 6.51 -10.29 8.38
C GLN A 32 7.06 -9.20 9.29
N ARG A 33 6.78 -7.92 8.99
CA ARG A 33 7.37 -6.78 9.69
C ARG A 33 6.46 -6.21 10.78
N ALA A 34 5.15 -6.41 10.71
CA ALA A 34 4.16 -5.91 11.66
C ALA A 34 4.46 -6.26 13.13
N PRO A 35 4.96 -7.46 13.50
CA PRO A 35 5.28 -7.77 14.89
C PRO A 35 6.28 -6.80 15.55
N ALA A 36 7.18 -6.18 14.77
CA ALA A 36 8.14 -5.20 15.28
C ALA A 36 7.49 -3.88 15.74
N PHE A 37 6.22 -3.65 15.40
CA PHE A 37 5.46 -2.46 15.79
C PHE A 37 4.72 -2.63 17.12
N LEU A 38 4.71 -3.84 17.72
CA LEU A 38 4.20 -4.04 19.08
C LEU A 38 5.18 -3.56 20.16
N ALA A 39 6.47 -3.46 19.83
CA ALA A 39 7.53 -3.05 20.74
C ALA A 39 7.75 -1.53 20.69
N VAL A 40 6.88 -0.77 21.37
CA VAL A 40 7.02 0.69 21.49
C VAL A 40 8.05 1.03 22.57
N CYS A 41 8.92 2.01 22.31
CA CYS A 41 9.89 2.47 23.31
C CYS A 41 9.17 3.24 24.46
N PRO A 42 9.50 2.96 25.73
CA PRO A 42 8.86 3.64 26.88
C PRO A 42 9.07 5.15 26.93
N ASP A 43 10.09 5.68 26.23
CA ASP A 43 10.43 7.10 26.15
C ASP A 43 9.67 7.83 25.03
N GLY A 44 8.81 7.15 24.29
CA GLY A 44 8.07 7.69 23.16
C GLY A 44 8.90 7.83 21.88
N SER A 45 10.15 7.36 21.86
CA SER A 45 10.95 7.28 20.64
C SER A 45 10.47 6.16 19.72
N GLN A 46 10.79 6.28 18.43
CA GLN A 46 10.50 5.25 17.45
C GLN A 46 11.75 4.43 17.15
N PRO A 47 11.66 3.10 17.10
CA PRO A 47 12.75 2.24 16.66
C PRO A 47 13.26 2.63 15.26
N LEU A 48 14.58 2.70 15.08
CA LEU A 48 15.21 2.95 13.77
C LEU A 48 14.78 1.92 12.71
N ALA A 49 14.45 0.70 13.12
CA ALA A 49 13.96 -0.34 12.21
C ALA A 49 12.68 0.09 11.48
N TRP A 50 11.83 0.94 12.08
CA TRP A 50 10.58 1.36 11.45
C TRP A 50 10.82 2.26 10.24
N THR A 51 11.77 3.18 10.32
CA THR A 51 12.15 4.01 9.17
C THR A 51 12.84 3.16 8.10
N GLN A 52 13.64 2.17 8.48
CA GLN A 52 14.21 1.21 7.53
C GLN A 52 13.13 0.43 6.78
N TYR A 53 12.09 -0.05 7.48
CA TYR A 53 10.97 -0.74 6.84
C TYR A 53 10.18 0.17 5.92
N HIS A 54 10.02 1.46 6.26
CA HIS A 54 9.36 2.40 5.35
C HIS A 54 10.17 2.60 4.06
N HIS A 55 11.51 2.70 4.17
CA HIS A 55 12.37 2.77 2.99
C HIS A 55 12.27 1.50 2.12
N GLU A 56 12.33 0.31 2.73
CA GLU A 56 12.16 -0.97 2.01
C GLU A 56 10.79 -1.03 1.30
N PHE A 57 9.72 -0.62 1.99
CA PHE A 57 8.36 -0.60 1.43
C PHE A 57 8.25 0.36 0.24
N ARG A 58 8.84 1.55 0.37
CA ARG A 58 8.88 2.55 -0.71
C ARG A 58 9.63 2.03 -1.93
N GLU A 59 10.81 1.43 -1.75
CA GLU A 59 11.61 0.88 -2.86
C GLU A 59 10.86 -0.24 -3.60
N MET A 60 10.19 -1.13 -2.84
CA MET A 60 9.37 -2.20 -3.39
C MET A 60 8.21 -1.64 -4.24
N PHE A 61 7.48 -0.64 -3.72
CA PHE A 61 6.40 0.01 -4.45
C PHE A 61 6.90 0.75 -5.70
N GLU A 62 7.96 1.55 -5.58
CA GLU A 62 8.55 2.29 -6.70
C GLU A 62 9.04 1.34 -7.81
N GLY A 63 9.65 0.21 -7.44
CA GLY A 63 10.06 -0.83 -8.38
C GLY A 63 8.89 -1.44 -9.15
N GLN A 64 7.80 -1.80 -8.46
CA GLN A 64 6.61 -2.35 -9.10
C GLN A 64 5.96 -1.33 -10.04
N VAL A 65 5.79 -0.08 -9.59
CA VAL A 65 5.24 0.99 -10.43
C VAL A 65 6.10 1.17 -11.67
N GLY A 66 7.43 1.21 -11.52
CA GLY A 66 8.37 1.28 -12.64
C GLY A 66 8.14 0.16 -13.65
N HIS A 67 8.07 -1.10 -13.21
CA HIS A 67 7.81 -2.24 -14.08
C HIS A 67 6.47 -2.16 -14.83
N ILE A 68 5.41 -1.72 -14.15
CA ILE A 68 4.09 -1.57 -14.77
C ILE A 68 4.12 -0.47 -15.83
N LEU A 69 4.70 0.68 -15.51
CA LEU A 69 4.82 1.80 -16.45
C LEU A 69 5.65 1.41 -17.67
N ASP A 70 6.78 0.72 -17.48
CA ASP A 70 7.60 0.21 -18.57
C ASP A 70 6.82 -0.77 -19.46
N SER A 71 6.04 -1.69 -18.86
CA SER A 71 5.24 -2.67 -19.60
C SER A 71 4.10 -2.05 -20.42
N LEU A 72 3.65 -0.86 -20.03
CA LEU A 72 2.57 -0.12 -20.67
C LEU A 72 3.06 1.04 -21.54
N GLU A 73 4.38 1.21 -21.67
CA GLU A 73 5.02 2.33 -22.36
C GLU A 73 4.55 3.71 -21.84
N LEU A 74 4.29 3.79 -20.53
CA LEU A 74 3.84 5.01 -19.85
C LEU A 74 5.01 5.72 -19.16
N THR A 75 4.97 7.05 -19.14
CA THR A 75 5.95 7.84 -18.40
C THR A 75 5.53 8.09 -16.96
N LYS A 76 6.50 8.41 -16.10
CA LYS A 76 6.25 8.80 -14.71
C LYS A 76 5.35 10.04 -14.61
N GLU A 77 5.48 10.99 -15.52
CA GLU A 77 4.64 12.18 -15.56
C GLU A 77 3.16 11.81 -15.79
N GLN A 78 2.88 10.87 -16.69
CA GLN A 78 1.52 10.39 -16.94
C GLN A 78 0.94 9.68 -15.71
N PHE A 79 1.77 8.93 -14.99
CA PHE A 79 1.37 8.30 -13.73
C PHE A 79 1.08 9.32 -12.62
N ILE A 80 1.88 10.39 -12.51
CA ILE A 80 1.64 11.46 -11.54
C ILE A 80 0.33 12.20 -11.86
N GLU A 81 0.10 12.54 -13.12
CA GLU A 81 -1.15 13.15 -13.56
C GLU A 81 -2.36 12.27 -13.21
N PHE A 82 -2.22 10.96 -13.36
CA PHE A 82 -3.23 9.99 -12.93
C PHE A 82 -3.46 10.01 -11.42
N CYS A 83 -2.41 9.98 -10.60
CA CYS A 83 -2.55 10.01 -9.13
C CYS A 83 -3.24 11.29 -8.66
N VAL A 84 -2.92 12.44 -9.27
CA VAL A 84 -3.59 13.72 -9.00
C VAL A 84 -5.06 13.66 -9.38
N TRP A 85 -5.38 13.11 -10.55
CA TRP A 85 -6.76 12.94 -10.99
C TRP A 85 -7.54 12.01 -10.05
N LEU A 86 -6.97 10.85 -9.71
CA LEU A 86 -7.58 9.86 -8.83
C LEU A 86 -7.87 10.47 -7.45
N ARG A 87 -6.92 11.20 -6.86
CA ARG A 87 -7.11 11.89 -5.58
C ARG A 87 -8.26 12.91 -5.63
N ALA A 88 -8.41 13.63 -6.74
CA ALA A 88 -9.47 14.63 -6.90
C ALA A 88 -10.86 14.00 -7.13
N HIS A 89 -10.94 12.72 -7.50
CA HIS A 89 -12.20 12.04 -7.83
C HIS A 89 -12.52 10.88 -6.87
N ALA A 90 -11.63 10.54 -5.93
CA ALA A 90 -11.85 9.49 -4.93
C ALA A 90 -13.08 9.75 -4.02
N GLU A 91 -13.51 11.01 -3.88
CA GLU A 91 -14.73 11.38 -3.15
C GLU A 91 -16.03 11.14 -3.96
N ILE A 92 -15.91 10.94 -5.28
CA ILE A 92 -17.05 10.76 -6.19
C ILE A 92 -17.47 9.28 -6.27
N TRP A 93 -16.58 8.38 -5.84
CA TRP A 93 -16.79 6.94 -5.90
C TRP A 93 -17.30 6.45 -4.54
N ASP A 94 -18.63 6.49 -4.34
CA ASP A 94 -19.30 6.04 -3.10
C ASP A 94 -19.11 4.54 -2.80
N GLU A 95 -18.71 3.73 -3.79
CA GLU A 95 -18.38 2.32 -3.64
C GLU A 95 -17.01 2.03 -4.26
N ASP A 96 -16.15 1.31 -3.51
CA ASP A 96 -14.83 0.79 -3.94
C ASP A 96 -14.95 -0.27 -5.04
N THR A 97 -15.55 0.09 -6.16
CA THR A 97 -15.96 -0.84 -7.21
C THR A 97 -14.79 -1.36 -8.03
N GLU A 98 -13.63 -0.68 -7.98
CA GLU A 98 -12.43 -1.06 -8.74
C GLU A 98 -11.16 -1.22 -7.88
N GLY A 99 -11.30 -1.36 -6.55
CA GLY A 99 -10.16 -1.53 -5.62
C GLY A 99 -9.26 -0.29 -5.50
N ILE A 100 -9.84 0.88 -5.76
CA ILE A 100 -9.13 2.16 -5.77
C ILE A 100 -8.68 2.53 -4.37
N TYR A 101 -9.47 2.21 -3.35
CA TYR A 101 -9.11 2.54 -1.97
C TYR A 101 -7.90 1.76 -1.46
N PRO A 102 -7.79 0.43 -1.65
CA PRO A 102 -6.56 -0.31 -1.37
C PRO A 102 -5.34 0.26 -2.10
N PHE A 103 -5.47 0.59 -3.39
CA PHE A 103 -4.38 1.22 -4.13
C PHE A 103 -3.98 2.57 -3.54
N LEU A 104 -4.96 3.43 -3.26
CA LEU A 104 -4.75 4.75 -2.63
C LEU A 104 -4.08 4.62 -1.28
N GLN A 105 -4.43 3.60 -0.50
CA GLN A 105 -3.82 3.35 0.80
C GLN A 105 -2.35 2.94 0.64
N VAL A 106 -2.04 2.04 -0.29
CA VAL A 106 -0.67 1.56 -0.54
C VAL A 106 0.23 2.69 -1.07
N ILE A 107 -0.23 3.47 -2.05
CA ILE A 107 0.54 4.62 -2.58
C ILE A 107 0.68 5.74 -1.55
N THR A 108 -0.33 5.93 -0.69
CA THR A 108 -0.22 6.91 0.40
C THR A 108 0.79 6.42 1.42
N ALA A 109 0.75 5.15 1.83
CA ALA A 109 1.72 4.56 2.75
C ALA A 109 3.15 4.54 2.21
N SER A 110 3.35 4.44 0.89
CA SER A 110 4.71 4.49 0.31
C SER A 110 5.35 5.87 0.40
N GLU A 111 4.56 6.94 0.41
CA GLU A 111 5.05 8.33 0.46
C GLU A 111 4.90 8.98 1.85
N ASP A 112 3.91 8.56 2.63
CA ASP A 112 3.58 9.11 3.95
C ASP A 112 3.93 8.09 5.04
N TYR A 113 4.93 8.46 5.85
CA TYR A 113 5.39 7.62 6.94
C TYR A 113 4.33 7.41 8.03
N GLU A 114 3.47 8.40 8.32
CA GLU A 114 2.40 8.22 9.32
C GLU A 114 1.35 7.23 8.83
N GLU A 115 1.01 7.27 7.53
CA GLU A 115 0.08 6.30 6.94
C GLU A 115 0.69 4.89 6.91
N PHE A 116 1.98 4.77 6.61
CA PHE A 116 2.72 3.52 6.76
C PHE A 116 2.64 2.97 8.19
N LEU A 117 2.88 3.81 9.21
CA LEU A 117 2.75 3.40 10.60
C LEU A 117 1.33 2.88 10.90
N ARG A 118 0.28 3.55 10.43
CA ARG A 118 -1.11 3.09 10.63
C ARG A 118 -1.34 1.70 10.07
N VAL A 119 -0.86 1.43 8.85
CA VAL A 119 -0.96 0.10 8.21
C VAL A 119 -0.26 -0.95 9.07
N MET A 120 0.99 -0.69 9.48
CA MET A 120 1.79 -1.64 10.26
C MET A 120 1.20 -1.91 11.66
N PHE A 121 0.72 -0.87 12.35
CA PHE A 121 0.06 -1.02 13.65
C PHE A 121 -1.26 -1.77 13.55
N ALA A 122 -2.08 -1.48 12.53
CA ALA A 122 -3.34 -2.18 12.31
C ALA A 122 -3.11 -3.68 12.10
N GLU A 123 -2.15 -4.03 11.25
CA GLU A 123 -1.77 -5.44 11.02
C GLU A 123 -1.25 -6.09 12.31
N ALA A 124 -0.36 -5.43 13.04
CA ALA A 124 0.21 -5.97 14.27
C ALA A 124 -0.86 -6.28 15.32
N GLN A 125 -1.88 -5.42 15.45
CA GLN A 125 -3.01 -5.63 16.33
C GLN A 125 -3.90 -6.78 15.87
N GLN A 126 -4.16 -6.91 14.57
CA GLN A 126 -4.94 -8.02 14.03
C GLN A 126 -4.26 -9.37 14.30
N GLN A 127 -2.95 -9.47 14.06
CA GLN A 127 -2.18 -10.69 14.34
C GLN A 127 -2.19 -11.04 15.82
N GLN A 128 -2.05 -10.05 16.72
CA GLN A 128 -2.12 -10.28 18.15
C GLN A 128 -3.51 -10.80 18.58
N GLY A 129 -4.58 -10.25 18.02
CA GLY A 129 -5.95 -10.72 18.27
C GLY A 129 -6.19 -12.15 17.79
N GLN A 130 -5.67 -12.52 16.63
CA GLN A 130 -5.76 -13.88 16.08
C GLN A 130 -4.99 -14.90 16.94
N GLN A 131 -3.76 -14.59 17.35
CA GLN A 131 -2.95 -15.47 18.21
C GLN A 131 -3.60 -15.71 19.59
N GLN A 132 -4.28 -14.70 20.15
CA GLN A 132 -5.02 -14.86 21.40
C GLN A 132 -6.28 -15.70 21.25
N ALA A 133 -6.98 -15.59 20.11
CA ALA A 133 -8.16 -16.39 19.81
C ALA A 133 -7.80 -17.88 19.62
N GLU A 134 -6.71 -18.19 18.90
CA GLU A 134 -6.23 -19.57 18.71
C GLU A 134 -5.73 -20.20 20.01
N ALA A 135 -5.03 -19.45 20.86
CA ALA A 135 -4.56 -19.94 22.17
C ALA A 135 -5.69 -20.21 23.17
N SER A 136 -6.91 -19.73 22.90
CA SER A 136 -8.09 -19.85 23.78
C SER A 136 -9.01 -21.02 23.40
N ILE A 137 -8.70 -21.79 22.35
CA ILE A 137 -9.46 -22.98 21.96
C ILE A 137 -9.00 -24.16 22.83
N PRO A 138 -9.82 -24.69 23.76
CA PRO A 138 -9.45 -25.85 24.56
C PRO A 138 -9.43 -27.09 23.67
N GLN A 139 -8.35 -27.88 23.74
CA GLN A 139 -8.32 -29.26 23.21
C GLN A 139 -9.12 -30.22 24.10
#